data_AF-A0A812Q3K7-F1
#
_entry.id   AF-A0A812Q3K7-F1
#
_cell.length_a   1.000
_cell.length_b   1.000
_cell.length_c   1.000
_cell.angle_alpha   90.00
_cell.angle_beta   90.00
_cell.angle_gamma   90.00
#
_symmetry.space_group_name_H-M   'P 1'
#
loop_
_entity.id
_entity.type
_entity.pdbx_description
1 polymer ?
#
loop_
_entity_poly.entity_id
_entity_poly.type
_entity_poly.pdbx_seq_one_letter_code
_entity_poly.pdbx_strand_id
1 'polypeptide(L)'
;VEDLRASAQSARAVHESSAAEAAQKKGEAQELAGKCQALRESRRQLESERRQILEEIQDITATERQIEMERRLTRVCTDLSHAVPGVFGRVVKLCNPVQKRFRVAVNVALNGHLDAVVTQTVDGARSCVQHLKDGMMAPLTFLPLDNLKSMVMDRRLHEALQGRMKLRPALSCISFESPLSRAFDFLLSDVVIADSLDDGREFVFGVLKELGLKCRVVTLSGEVISRDGNLA
;
A
#
# COMPACT_ATOMS: atom_id res chain seq x y z
N VAL A 1 10.50 -90.79 27.40
CA VAL A 1 10.29 -90.32 26.00
C VAL A 1 8.91 -89.69 25.82
N GLU A 2 7.86 -90.21 26.48
CA GLU A 2 6.51 -89.63 26.41
C GLU A 2 6.36 -88.28 27.13
N ASP A 3 6.94 -88.10 28.33
CA ASP A 3 6.90 -86.80 29.04
C ASP A 3 7.57 -85.65 28.26
N LEU A 4 8.65 -85.95 27.53
CA LEU A 4 9.33 -84.99 26.67
C LEU A 4 8.46 -84.61 25.44
N ARG A 5 7.64 -85.53 24.93
CA ARG A 5 6.70 -85.26 23.83
C ARG A 5 5.50 -84.44 24.28
N ALA A 6 4.95 -84.72 25.46
CA ALA A 6 3.85 -83.95 26.04
C ALA A 6 4.29 -82.51 26.38
N SER A 7 5.48 -82.34 26.95
CA SER A 7 6.06 -81.02 27.21
C SER A 7 6.33 -80.23 25.92
N ALA A 8 6.85 -80.89 24.88
CA ALA A 8 7.07 -80.26 23.58
C ALA A 8 5.77 -79.86 22.85
N GLN A 9 4.68 -80.64 23.00
CA GLN A 9 3.36 -80.29 22.45
C GLN A 9 2.73 -79.11 23.19
N SER A 10 2.83 -79.07 24.52
CA SER A 10 2.37 -77.94 25.34
C SER A 10 3.13 -76.64 24.99
N ALA A 11 4.45 -76.72 24.86
CA ALA A 11 5.28 -75.57 24.46
C ALA A 11 4.93 -75.04 23.06
N ARG A 12 4.62 -75.92 22.10
CA ARG A 12 4.19 -75.53 20.74
C ARG A 12 2.82 -74.85 20.74
N ALA A 13 1.86 -75.38 21.50
CA ALA A 13 0.53 -74.79 21.61
C ALA A 13 0.58 -73.38 22.25
N VAL A 14 1.42 -73.19 23.27
CA VAL A 14 1.66 -71.87 23.88
C VAL A 14 2.32 -70.92 22.88
N HIS A 15 3.30 -71.40 22.09
CA HIS A 15 3.94 -70.60 21.05
C HIS A 15 2.98 -70.20 19.92
N GLU A 16 2.10 -71.10 19.47
CA GLU A 16 1.09 -70.80 18.44
C GLU A 16 0.04 -69.81 18.95
N SER A 17 -0.42 -69.96 20.19
CA SER A 17 -1.35 -69.01 20.83
C SER A 17 -0.72 -67.62 20.99
N SER A 18 0.53 -67.55 21.46
CA SER A 18 1.26 -66.29 21.58
C SER A 18 1.55 -65.64 20.21
N ALA A 19 1.85 -66.44 19.18
CA ALA A 19 2.04 -65.95 17.82
C ALA A 19 0.74 -65.40 17.21
N ALA A 20 -0.40 -66.03 17.48
CA ALA A 20 -1.72 -65.56 17.04
C ALA A 20 -2.09 -64.22 17.72
N GLU A 21 -1.88 -64.10 19.02
CA GLU A 21 -2.09 -62.83 19.74
C GLU A 21 -1.17 -61.71 19.25
N ALA A 22 0.10 -62.03 18.95
CA ALA A 22 1.05 -61.07 18.40
C ALA A 22 0.65 -60.61 16.98
N ALA A 23 0.13 -61.52 16.15
CA ALA A 23 -0.39 -61.18 14.82
C ALA A 23 -1.63 -60.29 14.90
N GLN A 24 -2.54 -60.57 15.84
CA GLN A 24 -3.74 -59.75 16.07
C GLN A 24 -3.38 -58.34 16.55
N LYS A 25 -2.54 -58.22 17.58
CA LYS A 25 -2.07 -56.91 18.08
C LYS A 25 -1.31 -56.11 17.01
N LYS A 26 -0.57 -56.79 16.13
CA LYS A 26 0.11 -56.16 14.99
C LYS A 26 -0.87 -55.62 13.95
N GLY A 27 -1.95 -56.36 13.65
CA GLY A 27 -3.02 -55.90 12.76
C GLY A 27 -3.74 -54.67 13.32
N GLU A 28 -4.13 -54.72 14.60
CA GLU A 28 -4.74 -53.59 15.30
C GLU A 28 -3.81 -52.36 15.31
N ALA A 29 -2.52 -52.54 15.56
CA ALA A 29 -1.53 -51.46 15.52
C ALA A 29 -1.38 -50.83 14.12
N GLN A 30 -1.45 -51.64 13.05
CA GLN A 30 -1.41 -51.16 11.67
C GLN A 30 -2.67 -50.36 11.31
N GLU A 31 -3.86 -50.83 11.72
CA GLU A 31 -5.11 -50.12 11.49
C GLU A 31 -5.14 -48.78 12.25
N LEU A 32 -4.71 -48.78 13.52
CA LEU A 32 -4.59 -47.56 14.32
C LEU A 32 -3.58 -46.57 13.69
N ALA A 33 -2.45 -47.07 13.18
CA ALA A 33 -1.45 -46.25 12.50
C ALA A 33 -2.01 -45.60 11.22
N GLY A 34 -2.80 -46.32 10.43
CA GLY A 34 -3.49 -45.79 9.24
C GLY A 34 -4.49 -44.69 9.60
N LYS A 35 -5.32 -44.91 10.64
CA LYS A 35 -6.24 -43.89 11.16
C LYS A 35 -5.49 -42.65 11.67
N CYS A 36 -4.38 -42.82 12.39
CA CYS A 36 -3.54 -41.71 12.83
C CYS A 36 -2.92 -40.92 11.67
N GLN A 37 -2.53 -41.58 10.58
CA GLN A 37 -2.00 -40.91 9.39
C GLN A 37 -3.09 -40.09 8.68
N ALA A 38 -4.27 -40.67 8.45
CA ALA A 38 -5.40 -39.97 7.83
C ALA A 38 -5.84 -38.75 8.66
N LEU A 39 -5.92 -38.89 9.99
CA LEU A 39 -6.23 -37.78 10.90
C LEU A 39 -5.16 -36.68 10.87
N ARG A 40 -3.87 -37.05 10.77
CA ARG A 40 -2.78 -36.06 10.64
C ARG A 40 -2.86 -35.29 9.34
N GLU A 41 -3.20 -35.95 8.24
CA GLU A 41 -3.33 -35.32 6.93
C GLU A 41 -4.55 -34.39 6.88
N SER A 42 -5.70 -34.83 7.39
CA SER A 42 -6.87 -33.99 7.55
C SER A 42 -6.59 -32.78 8.46
N ARG A 43 -5.86 -32.97 9.58
CA ARG A 43 -5.46 -31.86 10.44
C ARG A 43 -4.57 -30.86 9.72
N ARG A 44 -3.62 -31.32 8.90
CA ARG A 44 -2.77 -30.43 8.09
C ARG A 44 -3.57 -29.64 7.06
N GLN A 45 -4.54 -30.26 6.40
CA GLN A 45 -5.42 -29.58 5.45
C GLN A 45 -6.24 -28.49 6.16
N LEU A 46 -6.89 -28.82 7.28
CA LEU A 46 -7.62 -27.86 8.11
C LEU A 46 -6.73 -26.72 8.63
N GLU A 47 -5.49 -27.01 9.04
CA GLU A 47 -4.52 -25.99 9.46
C GLU A 47 -4.12 -25.06 8.30
N SER A 48 -4.04 -25.59 7.07
CA SER A 48 -3.75 -24.80 5.87
C SER A 48 -4.93 -23.91 5.49
N GLU A 49 -6.16 -24.45 5.45
CA GLU A 49 -7.38 -23.70 5.17
C GLU A 49 -7.59 -22.59 6.21
N ARG A 50 -7.41 -22.91 7.49
CA ARG A 50 -7.48 -21.92 8.57
C ARG A 50 -6.49 -20.77 8.35
N ARG A 51 -5.27 -21.07 7.89
CA ARG A 51 -4.26 -20.05 7.61
C ARG A 51 -4.69 -19.12 6.48
N GLN A 52 -5.17 -19.68 5.37
CA GLN A 52 -5.66 -18.91 4.23
C GLN A 52 -6.82 -17.98 4.62
N ILE A 53 -7.80 -18.51 5.38
CA ILE A 53 -8.94 -17.70 5.85
C ILE A 53 -8.46 -16.57 6.78
N LEU A 54 -7.48 -16.81 7.65
CA LEU A 54 -6.94 -15.77 8.52
C LEU A 54 -6.21 -14.68 7.74
N GLU A 55 -5.49 -15.02 6.67
CA GLU A 55 -4.85 -14.06 5.77
C GLU A 55 -5.91 -13.21 5.05
N GLU A 56 -6.96 -13.83 4.51
CA GLU A 56 -8.09 -13.11 3.89
C GLU A 56 -8.80 -12.16 4.87
N ILE A 57 -9.06 -12.60 6.10
CA ILE A 57 -9.67 -11.75 7.13
C ILE A 57 -8.77 -10.54 7.44
N GLN A 58 -7.45 -10.72 7.49
CA GLN A 58 -6.51 -9.63 7.73
C GLN A 58 -6.56 -8.60 6.59
N ASP A 59 -6.56 -9.07 5.33
CA ASP A 59 -6.65 -8.20 4.16
C ASP A 59 -7.97 -7.41 4.13
N ILE A 60 -9.10 -8.09 4.37
CA ILE A 60 -10.42 -7.45 4.44
C ILE A 60 -10.43 -6.41 5.55
N THR A 61 -10.00 -6.77 6.77
CA THR A 61 -9.98 -5.84 7.91
C THR A 61 -9.11 -4.61 7.63
N ALA A 62 -7.97 -4.79 6.94
CA ALA A 62 -7.11 -3.67 6.54
C ALA A 62 -7.82 -2.74 5.54
N THR A 63 -8.50 -3.30 4.53
CA THR A 63 -9.24 -2.51 3.55
C THR A 63 -10.44 -1.78 4.17
N GLU A 64 -11.17 -2.41 5.08
CA GLU A 64 -12.29 -1.78 5.79
C GLU A 64 -11.83 -0.58 6.61
N ARG A 65 -10.71 -0.71 7.34
CA ARG A 65 -10.11 0.41 8.08
C ARG A 65 -9.74 1.58 7.16
N GLN A 66 -9.16 1.29 6.00
CA GLN A 66 -8.82 2.30 5.00
C GLN A 66 -10.07 3.03 4.49
N ILE A 67 -11.14 2.29 4.19
CA ILE A 67 -12.41 2.84 3.71
C ILE A 67 -13.04 3.72 4.79
N GLU A 68 -13.06 3.26 6.04
CA GLU A 68 -13.65 4.04 7.13
C GLU A 68 -12.87 5.32 7.41
N MET A 69 -11.54 5.28 7.34
CA MET A 69 -10.69 6.47 7.44
C MET A 69 -11.00 7.47 6.32
N GLU A 70 -11.09 7.01 5.07
CA GLU A 70 -11.42 7.87 3.92
C GLU A 70 -12.82 8.48 4.04
N ARG A 71 -13.81 7.71 4.53
CA ARG A 71 -15.17 8.20 4.81
C ARG A 71 -15.15 9.27 5.88
N ARG A 72 -14.41 9.05 6.98
CA ARG A 72 -14.27 10.01 8.07
C ARG A 72 -13.64 11.31 7.58
N LEU A 73 -12.52 11.24 6.84
CA LEU A 73 -11.86 12.40 6.27
C LEU A 73 -12.77 13.17 5.32
N THR A 74 -13.52 12.46 4.48
CA THR A 74 -14.49 13.08 3.57
C THR A 74 -15.57 13.84 4.33
N ARG A 75 -16.16 13.23 5.37
CA ARG A 75 -17.17 13.89 6.23
C ARG A 75 -16.62 15.17 6.86
N VAL A 76 -15.45 15.08 7.50
CA VAL A 76 -14.79 16.25 8.12
C VAL A 76 -14.55 17.37 7.13
N CYS A 77 -14.10 17.04 5.91
CA CYS A 77 -13.85 18.07 4.89
C CYS A 77 -15.15 18.70 4.36
N THR A 78 -16.21 17.91 4.22
CA THR A 78 -17.55 18.43 3.87
C THR A 78 -18.04 19.37 4.96
N ASP A 79 -17.94 18.99 6.23
CA ASP A 79 -18.35 19.81 7.37
C ASP A 79 -17.55 21.14 7.40
N LEU A 80 -16.23 21.07 7.22
CA LEU A 80 -15.38 22.26 7.11
C LEU A 80 -15.80 23.19 5.96
N SER A 81 -16.15 22.63 4.81
CA SER A 81 -16.59 23.42 3.64
C SER A 81 -17.92 24.14 3.86
N HIS A 82 -18.79 23.59 4.72
CA HIS A 82 -20.05 24.22 5.10
C HIS A 82 -19.87 25.24 6.23
N ALA A 83 -18.99 24.95 7.19
CA ALA A 83 -18.76 25.79 8.36
C ALA A 83 -17.91 27.02 8.07
N VAL A 84 -16.94 26.91 7.15
CA VAL A 84 -15.97 27.98 6.86
C VAL A 84 -16.04 28.35 5.37
N PRO A 85 -16.38 29.60 5.02
CA PRO A 85 -16.39 30.03 3.63
C PRO A 85 -14.97 30.06 3.05
N GLY A 86 -14.85 29.82 1.74
CA GLY A 86 -13.56 29.86 1.03
C GLY A 86 -12.73 28.58 1.15
N VAL A 87 -13.31 27.46 1.62
CA VAL A 87 -12.68 26.14 1.56
C VAL A 87 -13.00 25.49 0.22
N PHE A 88 -11.97 25.13 -0.56
CA PHE A 88 -12.13 24.43 -1.84
C PHE A 88 -12.23 22.91 -1.65
N GLY A 89 -11.59 22.37 -0.62
CA GLY A 89 -11.61 20.94 -0.29
C GLY A 89 -10.25 20.26 -0.42
N ARG A 90 -10.24 18.92 -0.42
CA ARG A 90 -9.00 18.11 -0.44
C ARG A 90 -8.33 18.09 -1.80
N VAL A 91 -7.00 18.14 -1.82
CA VAL A 91 -6.19 18.07 -3.05
C VAL A 91 -6.55 16.84 -3.91
N VAL A 92 -6.75 15.65 -3.31
CA VAL A 92 -7.13 14.44 -4.04
C VAL A 92 -8.44 14.55 -4.82
N LYS A 93 -9.39 15.41 -4.37
CA LYS A 93 -10.66 15.66 -5.07
C LYS A 93 -10.54 16.77 -6.11
N LEU A 94 -9.57 17.67 -5.94
CA LEU A 94 -9.34 18.83 -6.80
C LEU A 94 -8.39 18.53 -7.97
N CYS A 95 -7.68 17.40 -7.91
CA CYS A 95 -6.68 16.97 -8.89
C CYS A 95 -7.20 15.81 -9.75
N ASN A 96 -7.35 16.02 -11.06
CA ASN A 96 -7.77 14.98 -11.99
C ASN A 96 -6.63 14.59 -12.95
N PRO A 97 -6.04 13.40 -12.83
CA PRO A 97 -5.05 12.93 -13.81
C PRO A 97 -5.65 12.87 -15.22
N VAL A 98 -4.95 13.45 -16.21
CA VAL A 98 -5.43 13.52 -17.60
C VAL A 98 -5.55 12.13 -18.23
N GLN A 99 -4.75 11.17 -17.77
CA GLN A 99 -4.78 9.78 -18.22
C GLN A 99 -4.69 8.82 -17.04
N LYS A 100 -5.36 7.66 -17.13
CA LYS A 100 -5.39 6.65 -16.06
C LYS A 100 -3.99 6.16 -15.66
N ARG A 101 -3.05 6.07 -16.60
CA ARG A 101 -1.67 5.65 -16.33
C ARG A 101 -0.92 6.56 -15.36
N PHE A 102 -1.30 7.85 -15.27
CA PHE A 102 -0.64 8.80 -14.39
C PHE A 102 -1.16 8.77 -12.95
N ARG A 103 -2.21 8.00 -12.64
CA ARG A 103 -2.84 8.03 -11.31
C ARG A 103 -1.85 7.72 -10.18
N VAL A 104 -1.05 6.67 -10.33
CA VAL A 104 -0.07 6.27 -9.32
C VAL A 104 1.02 7.34 -9.18
N ALA A 105 1.64 7.73 -10.30
CA ALA A 105 2.66 8.76 -10.33
C ALA A 105 2.19 10.09 -9.73
N VAL A 106 0.97 10.56 -10.06
CA VAL A 106 0.40 11.81 -9.54
C VAL A 106 0.16 11.71 -8.04
N ASN A 107 -0.38 10.59 -7.56
CA ASN A 107 -0.60 10.41 -6.12
C ASN A 107 0.72 10.47 -5.33
N VAL A 108 1.75 9.80 -5.82
CA VAL A 108 3.10 9.86 -5.24
C VAL A 108 3.70 11.26 -5.40
N ALA A 109 3.44 11.93 -6.54
CA ALA A 109 3.92 13.27 -6.81
C ALA A 109 3.29 14.36 -5.91
N LEU A 110 2.14 14.11 -5.29
CA LEU A 110 1.57 15.06 -4.33
C LEU A 110 2.25 14.97 -2.94
N ASN A 111 3.22 14.06 -2.75
CA ASN A 111 4.18 14.01 -1.64
C ASN A 111 3.55 14.16 -0.24
N GLY A 112 2.49 13.41 0.04
CA GLY A 112 1.80 13.44 1.33
C GLY A 112 0.81 14.59 1.51
N HIS A 113 0.65 15.48 0.52
CA HIS A 113 -0.38 16.53 0.53
C HIS A 113 -1.70 16.10 -0.13
N LEU A 114 -1.88 14.80 -0.42
CA LEU A 114 -3.14 14.26 -0.97
C LEU A 114 -4.36 14.65 -0.14
N ASP A 115 -4.22 14.59 1.18
CA ASP A 115 -5.27 14.90 2.15
C ASP A 115 -5.24 16.36 2.62
N ALA A 116 -4.34 17.17 2.09
CA ALA A 116 -4.30 18.59 2.43
C ALA A 116 -5.55 19.28 1.89
N VAL A 117 -6.06 20.26 2.65
CA VAL A 117 -7.25 21.02 2.30
C VAL A 117 -6.84 22.39 1.76
N VAL A 118 -7.27 22.70 0.55
CA VAL A 118 -7.02 23.99 -0.09
C VAL A 118 -8.04 25.01 0.39
N THR A 119 -7.57 26.18 0.79
CA THR A 119 -8.38 27.30 1.30
C THR A 119 -8.01 28.58 0.58
N GLN A 120 -8.95 29.52 0.48
CA GLN A 120 -8.73 30.78 -0.21
C GLN A 120 -7.73 31.68 0.53
N THR A 121 -7.83 31.75 1.85
CA THR A 121 -7.03 32.65 2.68
C THR A 121 -6.41 31.97 3.90
N VAL A 122 -5.35 32.56 4.45
CA VAL A 122 -4.75 32.12 5.73
C VAL A 122 -5.77 32.17 6.87
N ASP A 123 -6.64 33.18 6.89
CA ASP A 123 -7.66 33.32 7.93
C ASP A 123 -8.74 32.25 7.84
N GLY A 124 -9.11 31.84 6.63
CA GLY A 124 -9.96 30.67 6.38
C GLY A 124 -9.32 29.39 6.92
N ALA A 125 -8.04 29.15 6.61
CA ALA A 125 -7.29 28.01 7.15
C ALA A 125 -7.24 28.02 8.69
N ARG A 126 -7.00 29.17 9.32
CA ARG A 126 -7.00 29.31 10.79
C ARG A 126 -8.38 29.00 11.38
N SER A 127 -9.44 29.48 10.75
CA SER A 127 -10.82 29.17 11.16
C SER A 127 -11.12 27.68 11.09
N CYS A 128 -10.67 27.00 10.03
CA CYS A 128 -10.78 25.54 9.92
C CYS A 128 -10.01 24.82 11.03
N VAL A 129 -8.78 25.24 11.34
CA VAL A 129 -7.98 24.67 12.43
C VAL A 129 -8.69 24.84 13.77
N GLN A 130 -9.28 26.00 14.03
CA GLN A 130 -10.04 26.24 15.26
C GLN A 130 -11.27 25.34 15.32
N HIS A 131 -12.03 25.22 14.23
CA HIS A 131 -13.17 24.32 14.13
C HIS A 131 -12.80 22.85 14.41
N LEU A 132 -11.66 22.38 13.89
CA LEU A 132 -11.15 21.04 14.18
C LEU A 132 -10.80 20.86 15.66
N LYS A 133 -10.18 21.87 16.30
CA LYS A 133 -9.82 21.82 17.72
C LYS A 133 -11.06 21.79 18.61
N ASP A 134 -12.04 22.64 18.34
CA ASP A 134 -13.28 22.73 19.11
C ASP A 134 -14.08 21.42 19.02
N GLY A 135 -14.06 20.76 17.86
CA GLY A 135 -14.64 19.44 17.66
C GLY A 135 -13.76 18.26 18.09
N MET A 136 -12.58 18.51 18.68
CA MET A 136 -11.58 17.48 19.03
C MET A 136 -11.29 16.50 17.87
N MET A 137 -11.28 17.03 16.65
CA MET A 137 -11.04 16.26 15.44
C MET A 137 -9.53 16.12 15.17
N ALA A 138 -9.18 15.15 14.32
CA ALA A 138 -7.79 14.93 13.92
C ALA A 138 -7.24 16.15 13.16
N PRO A 139 -5.97 16.53 13.38
CA PRO A 139 -5.37 17.65 12.67
C PRO A 139 -5.24 17.35 11.18
N LEU A 140 -5.51 18.36 10.35
CA LEU A 140 -5.33 18.32 8.90
C LEU A 140 -4.30 19.37 8.45
N THR A 141 -3.71 19.16 7.28
CA THR A 141 -2.83 20.14 6.64
C THR A 141 -3.67 21.07 5.77
N PHE A 142 -3.41 22.37 5.83
CA PHE A 142 -4.11 23.38 5.05
C PHE A 142 -3.17 24.12 4.10
N LEU A 143 -3.64 24.39 2.89
CA LEU A 143 -2.93 25.08 1.81
C LEU A 143 -3.66 26.39 1.47
N PRO A 144 -3.31 27.53 2.09
CA PRO A 144 -3.95 28.81 1.83
C PRO A 144 -3.41 29.49 0.56
N LEU A 145 -4.25 29.71 -0.44
CA LEU A 145 -3.86 30.20 -1.79
C LEU A 145 -3.25 31.62 -1.80
N ASP A 146 -3.62 32.47 -0.85
CA ASP A 146 -3.10 33.84 -0.69
C ASP A 146 -1.64 33.87 -0.21
N ASN A 147 -1.22 32.89 0.60
CA ASN A 147 0.12 32.82 1.20
C ASN A 147 1.02 31.73 0.58
N LEU A 148 0.47 30.87 -0.28
CA LEU A 148 1.26 29.89 -1.00
C LEU A 148 2.25 30.57 -1.95
N LYS A 149 3.53 30.26 -1.77
CA LYS A 149 4.59 30.64 -2.71
C LYS A 149 4.48 29.74 -3.95
N SER A 150 3.77 30.21 -4.97
CA SER A 150 3.77 29.56 -6.28
C SER A 150 5.17 29.61 -6.86
N MET A 151 5.79 28.45 -7.05
CA MET A 151 7.02 28.35 -7.83
C MET A 151 6.66 28.03 -9.27
N VAL A 152 7.20 28.80 -10.21
CA VAL A 152 7.13 28.45 -11.62
C VAL A 152 8.27 27.49 -11.92
N MET A 153 8.01 26.46 -12.73
CA MET A 153 9.06 25.56 -13.20
C MET A 153 10.22 26.33 -13.82
N ASP A 154 11.45 25.96 -13.46
CA ASP A 154 12.65 26.55 -14.05
C ASP A 154 12.62 26.40 -15.58
N ARG A 155 12.81 27.51 -16.31
CA ARG A 155 12.79 27.52 -17.77
C ARG A 155 13.81 26.54 -18.36
N ARG A 156 14.99 26.41 -17.74
CA ARG A 156 16.04 25.47 -18.18
C ARG A 156 15.63 24.02 -17.95
N LEU A 157 14.89 23.75 -16.87
CA LEU A 157 14.30 22.43 -16.64
C LEU A 157 13.22 22.13 -17.69
N HIS A 158 12.38 23.10 -18.01
CA HIS A 158 11.37 22.96 -19.05
C HIS A 158 12.01 22.68 -20.42
N GLU A 159 13.06 23.43 -20.80
CA GLU A 159 13.83 23.22 -22.03
C GLU A 159 14.50 21.84 -22.05
N ALA A 160 15.04 21.35 -20.93
CA ALA A 160 15.65 20.02 -20.82
C ALA A 160 14.66 18.86 -21.03
N LEU A 161 13.36 19.11 -20.81
CA LEU A 161 12.28 18.16 -21.05
C LEU A 161 11.78 18.18 -22.49
N GLN A 162 12.03 19.25 -23.25
CA GLN A 162 11.56 19.36 -24.64
C GLN A 162 12.18 18.26 -25.52
N GLY A 163 11.35 17.64 -26.35
CA GLY A 163 11.77 16.53 -27.23
C GLY A 163 11.90 15.17 -26.53
N ARG A 164 11.76 15.09 -25.19
CA ARG A 164 11.83 13.83 -24.44
C ARG A 164 10.44 13.24 -24.24
N MET A 165 10.07 12.27 -25.08
CA MET A 165 8.73 11.65 -25.05
C MET A 165 8.39 10.96 -23.72
N LYS A 166 9.40 10.47 -22.98
CA LYS A 166 9.24 9.67 -21.76
C LYS A 166 9.27 10.49 -20.46
N LEU A 167 9.49 11.80 -20.54
CA LEU A 167 9.61 12.69 -19.39
C LEU A 167 8.66 13.87 -19.57
N ARG A 168 7.88 14.18 -18.53
CA ARG A 168 6.83 15.20 -18.62
C ARG A 168 6.74 15.97 -17.31
N PRO A 169 6.51 17.30 -17.33
CA PRO A 169 6.14 18.04 -16.13
C PRO A 169 4.92 17.40 -15.44
N ALA A 170 4.95 17.22 -14.12
CA ALA A 170 3.80 16.65 -13.40
C ALA A 170 2.53 17.49 -13.57
N LEU A 171 2.67 18.82 -13.61
CA LEU A 171 1.58 19.76 -13.92
C LEU A 171 0.89 19.48 -15.26
N SER A 172 1.61 18.96 -16.26
CA SER A 172 1.02 18.62 -17.58
C SER A 172 0.22 17.30 -17.56
N CYS A 173 0.38 16.49 -16.52
CA CYS A 173 -0.28 15.20 -16.38
C CYS A 173 -1.62 15.29 -15.60
N ILE A 174 -1.99 16.48 -15.13
CA ILE A 174 -3.19 16.71 -14.32
C ILE A 174 -4.06 17.83 -14.91
N SER A 175 -5.32 17.86 -14.49
CA SER A 175 -6.32 18.88 -14.79
C SER A 175 -6.96 19.33 -13.47
N PHE A 176 -7.15 20.63 -13.34
CA PHE A 176 -7.70 21.29 -12.15
C PHE A 176 -8.36 22.63 -12.54
N GLU A 177 -9.13 23.20 -11.63
CA GLU A 177 -9.80 24.48 -11.86
C GLU A 177 -8.83 25.67 -11.75
N SER A 178 -8.99 26.67 -12.62
CA SER A 178 -8.15 27.87 -12.68
C SER A 178 -7.77 28.53 -11.33
N PRO A 179 -8.69 28.75 -10.36
CA PRO A 179 -8.34 29.36 -9.08
C PRO A 179 -7.31 28.56 -8.26
N LEU A 180 -7.10 27.28 -8.57
CA LEU A 180 -6.23 26.37 -7.83
C LEU A 180 -4.80 26.28 -8.38
N SER A 181 -4.48 27.04 -9.43
CA SER A 181 -3.15 27.08 -10.05
C SER A 181 -2.03 27.21 -9.03
N ARG A 182 -2.12 28.17 -8.11
CA ARG A 182 -1.10 28.37 -7.06
C ARG A 182 -0.87 27.14 -6.17
N ALA A 183 -1.93 26.38 -5.86
CA ALA A 183 -1.79 25.16 -5.06
C ALA A 183 -1.02 24.08 -5.83
N PHE A 184 -1.37 23.85 -7.09
CA PHE A 184 -0.69 22.83 -7.89
C PHE A 184 0.71 23.24 -8.31
N ASP A 185 0.96 24.53 -8.56
CA ASP A 185 2.31 25.06 -8.78
C ASP A 185 3.18 24.82 -7.54
N PHE A 186 2.68 25.09 -6.35
CA PHE A 186 3.40 24.78 -5.11
C PHE A 186 3.70 23.28 -4.96
N LEU A 187 2.76 22.41 -5.32
CA LEU A 187 2.88 20.96 -5.12
C LEU A 187 3.74 20.25 -6.18
N LEU A 188 3.72 20.73 -7.43
CA LEU A 188 4.19 19.97 -8.59
C LEU A 188 5.15 20.72 -9.54
N SER A 189 5.48 21.98 -9.27
CA SER A 189 6.32 22.80 -10.18
C SER A 189 7.72 22.24 -10.43
N ASP A 190 8.31 21.54 -9.47
CA ASP A 190 9.64 20.93 -9.56
C ASP A 190 9.59 19.40 -9.71
N VAL A 191 8.43 18.86 -10.11
CA VAL A 191 8.20 17.42 -10.24
C VAL A 191 8.08 17.02 -11.71
N VAL A 192 8.85 16.01 -12.09
CA VAL A 192 8.84 15.40 -13.41
C VAL A 192 8.33 13.96 -13.31
N ILE A 193 7.44 13.56 -14.20
CA ILE A 193 6.98 12.18 -14.32
C ILE A 193 7.78 11.49 -15.42
N ALA A 194 8.39 10.35 -15.08
CA ALA A 194 9.15 9.49 -15.98
C ALA A 194 8.39 8.19 -16.27
N ASP A 195 8.55 7.63 -17.48
CA ASP A 195 7.92 6.34 -17.82
C ASP A 195 8.57 5.17 -17.05
N SER A 196 9.88 5.21 -16.78
CA SER A 196 10.60 4.19 -16.00
C SER A 196 11.67 4.80 -15.07
N LEU A 197 12.17 3.99 -14.13
CA LEU A 197 13.25 4.38 -13.23
C LEU A 197 14.54 4.72 -13.99
N ASP A 198 14.88 3.95 -15.01
CA ASP A 198 16.09 4.15 -15.81
C ASP A 198 16.03 5.47 -16.57
N ASP A 199 14.89 5.80 -17.19
CA ASP A 199 14.68 7.09 -17.84
C ASP A 199 14.82 8.26 -16.84
N GLY A 200 14.32 8.08 -15.62
CA GLY A 200 14.47 9.06 -14.53
C GLY A 200 15.92 9.21 -14.08
N ARG A 201 16.68 8.12 -13.95
CA ARG A 201 18.09 8.13 -13.54
C ARG A 201 18.98 8.77 -14.60
N GLU A 202 18.79 8.44 -15.87
CA GLU A 202 19.52 9.06 -16.98
C GLU A 202 19.32 10.58 -16.97
N PHE A 203 18.07 11.02 -16.73
CA PHE A 203 17.75 12.43 -16.67
C PHE A 203 18.40 13.14 -15.47
N VAL A 204 18.27 12.60 -14.26
CA VAL A 204 18.78 13.21 -13.03
C VAL A 204 20.30 13.21 -12.98
N PHE A 205 20.94 12.06 -13.24
CA PHE A 205 22.38 11.90 -13.05
C PHE A 205 23.21 12.25 -14.29
N GLY A 206 22.60 12.34 -15.47
CA GLY A 206 23.22 12.85 -16.68
C GLY A 206 22.86 14.32 -16.92
N VAL A 207 21.69 14.54 -17.52
CA VAL A 207 21.26 15.85 -18.05
C VAL A 207 21.21 16.93 -16.99
N LEU A 208 20.51 16.69 -15.88
CA LEU A 208 20.34 17.70 -14.83
C LEU A 208 21.65 17.98 -14.10
N LYS A 209 22.49 16.96 -13.90
CA LYS A 209 23.81 17.10 -13.30
C LYS A 209 24.72 18.01 -14.14
N GLU A 210 24.72 17.84 -15.47
CA GLU A 210 25.47 18.70 -16.39
C GLU A 210 24.94 20.15 -16.41
N LEU A 211 23.62 20.32 -16.30
CA LEU A 211 22.98 21.63 -16.27
C LEU A 211 23.07 22.32 -14.89
N GLY A 212 23.51 21.61 -13.85
CA GLY A 212 23.51 22.10 -12.47
C GLY A 212 22.10 22.32 -11.90
N LEU A 213 21.11 21.58 -12.41
CA LEU A 213 19.71 21.66 -12.00
C LEU A 213 19.34 20.49 -11.09
N LYS A 214 18.27 20.67 -10.32
CA LYS A 214 17.70 19.62 -9.47
C LYS A 214 16.19 19.67 -9.56
N CYS A 215 15.57 18.51 -9.75
CA CYS A 215 14.12 18.33 -9.68
C CYS A 215 13.81 17.00 -9.01
N ARG A 216 12.57 16.82 -8.58
CA ARG A 216 12.09 15.51 -8.15
C ARG A 216 11.59 14.74 -9.36
N VAL A 217 11.88 13.45 -9.45
CA VAL A 217 11.36 12.58 -10.51
C VAL A 217 10.51 11.49 -9.89
N VAL A 218 9.35 11.22 -10.48
CA VAL A 218 8.44 10.14 -10.07
C VAL A 218 8.14 9.26 -11.27
N THR A 219 8.27 7.94 -11.14
CA THR A 219 7.98 7.01 -12.25
C THR A 219 6.48 6.72 -12.35
N LEU A 220 6.01 6.19 -13.50
CA LEU A 220 4.65 5.70 -13.64
C LEU A 220 4.28 4.61 -12.61
N SER A 221 5.27 3.84 -12.18
CA SER A 221 5.15 2.80 -11.15
C SER A 221 5.10 3.36 -9.72
N GLY A 222 5.47 4.64 -9.52
CA GLY A 222 5.45 5.30 -8.23
C GLY A 222 6.79 5.33 -7.48
N GLU A 223 7.89 4.95 -8.13
CA GLU A 223 9.24 5.10 -7.55
C GLU A 223 9.65 6.58 -7.59
N VAL A 224 10.42 7.03 -6.61
CA VAL A 224 10.80 8.44 -6.47
C VAL A 224 12.31 8.61 -6.48
N ILE A 225 12.77 9.55 -7.29
CA ILE A 225 14.12 10.12 -7.20
C ILE A 225 13.97 11.50 -6.58
N SER A 226 14.49 11.66 -5.37
CA SER A 226 14.43 12.91 -4.61
C SER A 226 15.26 14.00 -5.30
N ARG A 227 15.05 15.26 -4.88
CA ARG A 227 15.81 16.41 -5.40
C ARG A 227 17.32 16.29 -5.20
N ASP A 228 17.75 15.52 -4.20
CA ASP A 228 19.16 15.27 -3.91
C ASP A 228 19.71 14.00 -4.57
N GLY A 229 18.88 13.30 -5.35
CA GLY A 229 19.27 12.08 -6.06
C GLY A 229 19.10 10.79 -5.24
N ASN A 230 18.48 10.85 -4.07
CA ASN A 230 18.17 9.63 -3.30
C ASN A 230 16.98 8.90 -3.92
N LEU A 231 17.03 7.58 -3.94
CA LEU A 231 15.94 6.73 -4.42
C LEU A 231 15.06 6.30 -3.24
N ALA A 232 13.75 6.40 -3.40
CA ALA A 232 12.72 6.02 -2.43
C ALA A 232 11.57 5.29 -3.10
#